data_AF-A0A6L7U4Y9-F1
#
_entry.id   AF-A0A6L7U4Y9-F1
#
_cell.length_a   1.000
_cell.length_b   1.000
_cell.length_c   1.000
_cell.angle_alpha   90.00
_cell.angle_beta   90.00
_cell.angle_gamma   90.00
#
_symmetry.space_group_name_H-M   'P 1'
#
loop_
_entity.id
_entity.type
_entity.pdbx_description
1 polymer ?
#
loop_
_entity_poly.entity_id
_entity_poly.type
_entity_poly.pdbx_seq_one_letter_code
_entity_poly.pdbx_strand_id
1 'polypeptide(L)'
;MKEVDRPPSGEQGPNRHVRKDIQCLHPQGKKGVRIDRAKYDPIREAVLAVLEAEGPCRFMRLAERVEERLGDNFPGSVSWYTITVKLDLEARGVVERVRQGGADLVAFPADCSATGP
;
A
#
# COMPACT_ATOMS: atom_id res chain seq x y z
N MET A 1 57.31 -19.48 19.75
CA MET A 1 57.33 -20.46 18.63
C MET A 1 56.22 -21.45 18.95
N LYS A 2 55.12 -21.63 18.23
CA LYS A 2 54.53 -21.23 16.95
C LYS A 2 53.04 -20.93 17.31
N GLU A 3 52.14 -20.40 16.53
CA GLU A 3 51.93 -20.33 15.10
C GLU A 3 50.87 -19.25 14.91
N VAL A 4 51.01 -18.48 13.84
CA VAL A 4 50.02 -17.55 13.34
C VAL A 4 48.84 -18.34 12.81
N ASP A 5 47.63 -18.03 13.23
CA ASP A 5 46.48 -18.15 12.34
C ASP A 5 45.73 -16.83 12.27
N ARG A 6 45.56 -16.36 11.03
CA ARG A 6 44.99 -15.10 10.59
C ARG A 6 43.46 -15.27 10.52
N PRO A 7 42.65 -14.23 10.81
CA PRO A 7 41.21 -14.40 11.05
C PRO A 7 40.43 -14.63 9.76
N PRO A 8 39.28 -15.32 9.80
CA PRO A 8 38.23 -15.07 8.83
C PRO A 8 37.37 -13.90 9.31
N SER A 9 37.47 -12.82 8.54
CA SER A 9 36.51 -11.73 8.43
C SER A 9 35.07 -12.20 8.65
N GLY A 10 34.48 -11.77 9.76
CA GLY A 10 33.04 -11.72 9.94
C GLY A 10 32.63 -10.26 9.86
N GLU A 11 32.54 -9.74 8.64
CA GLU A 11 31.89 -8.47 8.36
C GLU A 11 30.44 -8.57 8.84
N GLN A 12 30.19 -8.14 10.08
CA GLN A 12 28.83 -7.91 10.57
C GLN A 12 28.35 -6.57 9.99
N GLY A 13 28.15 -6.57 8.67
CA GLY A 13 27.31 -5.58 7.99
C GLY A 13 25.91 -5.61 8.59
N PRO A 14 25.21 -4.47 8.67
CA PRO A 14 24.07 -4.30 9.54
C PRO A 14 23.00 -5.31 9.18
N ASN A 15 22.47 -6.00 10.19
CA ASN A 15 21.27 -6.81 10.09
C ASN A 15 20.10 -5.88 9.70
N ARG A 16 20.02 -5.57 8.41
CA ARG A 16 18.90 -4.92 7.77
C ARG A 16 17.81 -5.98 7.74
N HIS A 17 17.13 -6.11 8.87
CA HIS A 17 15.82 -6.74 8.92
C HIS A 17 14.97 -5.97 7.89
N VAL A 18 14.88 -6.52 6.68
CA VAL A 18 14.00 -6.00 5.65
C VAL A 18 12.62 -6.08 6.27
N ARG A 19 12.07 -4.93 6.65
CA ARG A 19 10.76 -4.87 7.31
C ARG A 19 9.74 -5.46 6.34
N LYS A 20 9.29 -6.67 6.65
CA LYS A 20 8.31 -7.42 5.87
C LYS A 20 6.94 -6.75 5.95
N ASP A 21 6.74 -5.92 6.96
CA ASP A 21 5.52 -5.17 7.23
C ASP A 21 5.63 -3.69 6.83
N ILE A 22 4.49 -3.13 6.49
CA ILE A 22 4.29 -1.71 6.24
C ILE A 22 3.45 -1.13 7.37
N GLN A 23 3.93 -0.02 7.93
CA GLN A 23 3.15 0.81 8.85
C GLN A 23 2.19 1.65 8.01
N CYS A 24 0.91 1.32 8.03
CA CYS A 24 -0.11 2.13 7.39
C CYS A 24 -0.27 3.45 8.15
N LEU A 25 -0.55 4.51 7.40
CA LEU A 25 -0.88 5.83 7.92
C LEU A 25 -2.39 6.04 7.88
N HIS A 26 -2.87 7.01 8.66
CA HIS A 26 -4.27 7.42 8.64
C HIS A 26 -4.32 8.94 8.44
N PRO A 27 -5.17 9.48 7.56
CA PRO A 27 -5.14 10.90 7.19
C PRO A 27 -5.44 11.81 8.39
N GLN A 28 -6.24 11.33 9.35
CA GLN A 28 -6.51 12.01 10.62
C GLN A 28 -5.39 11.90 11.68
N GLY A 29 -4.17 11.45 11.32
CA GLY A 29 -3.06 11.31 12.27
C GLY A 29 -3.21 10.18 13.30
N LYS A 30 -4.18 9.27 13.10
CA LYS A 30 -4.38 8.09 13.95
C LYS A 30 -3.26 7.06 13.71
N LYS A 31 -2.95 6.26 14.74
CA LYS A 31 -2.05 5.11 14.60
C LYS A 31 -2.68 4.12 13.61
N GLY A 32 -2.11 4.01 12.42
CA GLY A 32 -2.51 2.97 11.48
C GLY A 32 -2.04 1.59 11.93
N VAL A 33 -2.54 0.56 11.27
CA VAL A 33 -2.16 -0.83 11.53
C VAL A 33 -0.88 -1.20 10.78
N ARG A 34 -0.15 -2.19 11.30
CA ARG A 34 0.93 -2.82 10.55
C ARG A 34 0.38 -3.99 9.77
N ILE A 35 0.62 -3.97 8.47
CA ILE A 35 0.19 -5.02 7.55
C ILE A 35 1.42 -5.62 6.90
N ASP A 36 1.45 -6.93 6.71
CA ASP A 36 2.51 -7.58 5.94
C ASP A 36 2.46 -7.10 4.48
N ARG A 37 3.61 -6.76 3.90
CA ARG A 37 3.72 -6.27 2.51
C ARG A 37 3.11 -7.27 1.52
N ALA A 38 3.25 -8.56 1.75
CA ALA A 38 2.66 -9.59 0.89
C ALA A 38 1.13 -9.51 0.83
N LYS A 39 0.48 -8.89 1.83
CA LYS A 39 -0.97 -8.61 1.85
C LYS A 39 -1.29 -7.20 1.38
N TYR A 40 -0.44 -6.23 1.69
CA TYR A 40 -0.64 -4.83 1.33
C TYR A 40 -0.48 -4.58 -0.17
N ASP A 41 0.61 -5.08 -0.77
CA ASP A 41 0.93 -4.87 -2.18
C ASP A 41 -0.21 -5.31 -3.11
N PRO A 42 -0.75 -6.54 -3.05
CA PRO A 42 -1.83 -6.95 -3.96
C PRO A 42 -3.10 -6.11 -3.79
N ILE A 43 -3.44 -5.69 -2.57
CA ILE A 43 -4.59 -4.79 -2.31
C ILE A 43 -4.34 -3.41 -2.91
N ARG A 44 -3.15 -2.85 -2.68
CA ARG A 44 -2.76 -1.55 -3.23
C ARG A 44 -2.79 -1.59 -4.75
N GLU A 45 -2.17 -2.59 -5.36
CA GLU A 45 -2.13 -2.76 -6.81
C GLU A 45 -3.53 -2.92 -7.38
N ALA A 46 -4.39 -3.72 -6.74
CA ALA A 46 -5.78 -3.87 -7.17
C ALA A 46 -6.54 -2.53 -7.08
N VAL A 47 -6.39 -1.76 -6.00
CA VAL A 47 -7.02 -0.44 -5.85
C VAL A 47 -6.58 0.52 -6.95
N LEU A 48 -5.27 0.64 -7.18
CA LEU A 48 -4.71 1.52 -8.20
C LEU A 48 -5.17 1.11 -9.59
N ALA A 49 -5.10 -0.19 -9.91
CA ALA A 49 -5.47 -0.69 -11.22
C ALA A 49 -6.99 -0.61 -11.50
N VAL A 50 -7.84 -0.59 -10.47
CA VAL A 50 -9.27 -0.29 -10.63
C VAL A 50 -9.49 1.18 -10.92
N LEU A 51 -8.79 2.07 -10.20
CA LEU A 51 -8.87 3.52 -10.43
C LEU A 51 -8.29 3.92 -11.79
N GLU A 52 -7.26 3.24 -12.29
CA GLU A 52 -6.71 3.45 -13.63
C GLU A 52 -7.68 2.95 -14.72
N ALA A 53 -8.36 1.83 -14.48
CA ALA A 53 -9.27 1.23 -15.47
C ALA A 53 -10.65 1.91 -15.53
N GLU A 54 -11.24 2.22 -14.36
CA GLU A 54 -12.59 2.79 -14.26
C GLU A 54 -12.59 4.31 -14.02
N GLY A 55 -11.48 4.87 -13.57
CA GLY A 55 -11.40 6.26 -13.14
C GLY A 55 -11.97 6.48 -11.73
N PRO A 56 -12.34 7.73 -11.40
CA PRO A 56 -12.92 8.10 -10.12
C PRO A 56 -14.21 7.32 -9.83
N CYS A 57 -14.20 6.50 -8.79
CA CYS A 57 -15.34 5.63 -8.46
C CYS A 57 -15.67 5.63 -6.97
N ARG A 58 -16.89 5.18 -6.62
CA ARG A 58 -17.33 5.10 -5.23
C ARG A 58 -16.55 4.00 -4.51
N PHE A 59 -16.29 4.20 -3.22
CA PHE A 59 -15.60 3.20 -2.39
C PHE A 59 -16.25 1.80 -2.46
N MET A 60 -17.59 1.71 -2.45
CA MET A 60 -18.28 0.42 -2.60
C MET A 60 -17.90 -0.29 -3.90
N ARG A 61 -17.92 0.43 -5.03
CA ARG A 61 -17.52 -0.12 -6.32
C ARG A 61 -16.05 -0.54 -6.33
N LEU A 62 -15.18 0.31 -5.80
CA LEU A 62 -13.76 -0.01 -5.67
C LEU A 62 -13.55 -1.30 -4.87
N ALA A 63 -14.21 -1.43 -3.72
CA ALA A 63 -14.10 -2.61 -2.87
C ALA A 63 -14.60 -3.88 -3.56
N GLU A 64 -15.77 -3.82 -4.23
CA GLU A 64 -16.30 -4.92 -5.05
C GLU A 64 -15.29 -5.36 -6.11
N ARG A 65 -14.71 -4.42 -6.86
CA ARG A 65 -13.72 -4.75 -7.90
C ARG A 65 -12.43 -5.34 -7.37
N VAL A 66 -11.96 -4.84 -6.22
CA VAL A 66 -10.77 -5.37 -5.56
C VAL A 66 -11.04 -6.79 -5.05
N GLU A 67 -12.24 -7.05 -4.51
CA GLU A 67 -12.70 -8.38 -4.13
C GLU A 67 -12.79 -9.32 -5.33
N GLU A 68 -13.35 -8.88 -6.46
CA GLU A 68 -13.39 -9.67 -7.69
C GLU A 68 -11.98 -10.00 -8.23
N ARG A 69 -11.02 -9.09 -8.09
CA ARG A 69 -9.64 -9.29 -8.56
C ARG A 69 -8.81 -10.21 -7.69
N LEU A 70 -8.89 -10.06 -6.37
CA LEU A 70 -8.11 -10.86 -5.42
C LEU A 70 -8.80 -12.18 -5.07
N GLY A 71 -10.12 -12.19 -5.15
CA GLY A 71 -11.00 -13.32 -4.89
C GLY A 71 -10.87 -13.87 -3.46
N ASP A 72 -11.48 -15.04 -3.26
CA ASP A 72 -11.43 -15.80 -2.02
C ASP A 72 -10.04 -16.34 -1.66
N ASN A 73 -9.06 -16.22 -2.57
CA ASN A 73 -7.69 -16.69 -2.35
C ASN A 73 -6.86 -15.73 -1.48
N PHE A 74 -7.39 -14.55 -1.16
CA PHE A 74 -6.70 -13.59 -0.31
C PHE A 74 -6.79 -13.98 1.19
N PRO A 75 -5.66 -14.03 1.93
CA PRO A 75 -5.65 -14.43 3.34
C PRO A 75 -6.16 -13.31 4.26
N GLY A 76 -7.48 -13.10 4.29
CA GLY A 76 -8.21 -12.22 5.22
C GLY A 76 -9.38 -11.49 4.58
N SER A 77 -9.95 -10.50 5.30
CA SER A 77 -11.08 -9.70 4.80
C SER A 77 -10.60 -8.62 3.83
N VAL A 78 -10.73 -8.86 2.53
CA VAL A 78 -10.35 -7.91 1.48
C VAL A 78 -10.96 -6.54 1.73
N SER A 79 -12.27 -6.44 1.98
CA SER A 79 -12.94 -5.21 2.42
C SER A 79 -12.19 -4.44 3.52
N TRP A 80 -11.77 -5.09 4.61
CA TRP A 80 -11.04 -4.42 5.70
C TRP A 80 -9.65 -3.93 5.28
N TYR A 81 -8.92 -4.75 4.51
CA TYR A 81 -7.61 -4.35 3.97
C TYR A 81 -7.78 -3.19 2.98
N THR A 82 -8.78 -3.23 2.10
CA THR A 82 -9.09 -2.14 1.16
C THR A 82 -9.36 -0.83 1.90
N ILE A 83 -10.15 -0.83 2.98
CA ILE A 83 -10.36 0.38 3.81
C ILE A 83 -9.03 0.91 4.35
N THR A 84 -8.22 0.02 4.92
CA THR A 84 -6.94 0.40 5.54
C THR A 84 -5.96 0.94 4.52
N VAL A 85 -5.78 0.24 3.39
CA VAL A 85 -4.90 0.64 2.30
C VAL A 85 -5.39 1.94 1.68
N LYS A 86 -6.70 2.09 1.45
CA LYS A 86 -7.28 3.34 0.95
C LYS A 86 -6.95 4.53 1.86
N LEU A 87 -7.12 4.38 3.18
CA LEU A 87 -6.78 5.43 4.14
C LEU A 87 -5.28 5.72 4.15
N ASP A 88 -4.43 4.70 4.03
CA ASP A 88 -2.99 4.86 3.92
C ASP A 88 -2.60 5.60 2.62
N LEU A 89 -3.21 5.26 1.50
CA LEU A 89 -3.01 5.94 0.22
C LEU A 89 -3.51 7.39 0.25
N GLU A 90 -4.63 7.67 0.92
CA GLU A 90 -5.11 9.03 1.19
C GLU A 90 -4.12 9.82 2.05
N ALA A 91 -3.62 9.21 3.12
CA ALA A 91 -2.64 9.85 4.00
C ALA A 91 -1.30 10.11 3.31
N ARG A 92 -0.93 9.28 2.33
CA ARG A 92 0.29 9.43 1.52
C ARG A 92 0.10 10.36 0.33
N GLY A 93 -1.13 10.78 0.02
CA GLY A 93 -1.44 11.59 -1.16
C GLY A 93 -1.34 10.82 -2.48
N VAL A 94 -1.46 9.49 -2.47
CA VAL A 94 -1.50 8.67 -3.71
C VAL A 94 -2.89 8.67 -4.33
N VAL A 95 -3.92 8.70 -3.49
CA VAL A 95 -5.32 8.88 -3.90
C VAL A 95 -5.94 9.96 -3.03
N GLU A 96 -7.01 10.56 -3.50
CA GLU A 96 -7.78 11.55 -2.75
C GLU A 96 -9.28 11.21 -2.76
N ARG A 97 -9.99 11.77 -1.78
CA ARG A 97 -11.45 11.70 -1.73
C ARG A 97 -12.03 12.91 -2.45
N VAL A 98 -12.62 12.66 -3.62
CA VAL A 98 -13.26 13.70 -4.44
C VAL A 98 -14.77 13.67 -4.23
N ARG A 99 -15.34 14.84 -3.99
CA ARG A 99 -16.80 15.00 -3.90
C ARG A 99 -17.35 15.39 -5.27
N GLN A 100 -18.05 14.50 -5.93
CA GLN A 100 -18.68 14.76 -7.23
C GLN A 100 -20.19 14.56 -7.15
N GLY A 101 -20.97 15.61 -7.41
CA GLY A 101 -22.44 15.54 -7.45
C GLY A 101 -23.11 15.03 -6.17
N GLY A 102 -22.51 15.28 -5.00
CA GLY A 102 -23.02 14.78 -3.72
C GLY A 102 -22.66 13.34 -3.39
N ALA A 103 -21.80 12.69 -4.18
CA ALA A 103 -21.20 11.40 -3.90
C ALA A 103 -19.71 11.53 -3.55
N ASP A 104 -19.25 10.66 -2.66
CA ASP A 104 -17.84 10.53 -2.31
C ASP A 104 -17.17 9.49 -3.19
N LEU A 105 -16.22 9.95 -3.99
CA LEU A 105 -15.43 9.14 -4.91
C LEU A 105 -13.99 9.07 -4.41
N VAL A 106 -13.33 7.97 -4.76
CA VAL A 106 -11.88 7.82 -4.65
C VAL A 106 -11.32 8.09 -6.03
N ALA A 107 -10.33 8.99 -6.12
CA ALA A 107 -9.67 9.33 -7.37
C ALA A 107 -8.17 9.50 -7.15
N PHE A 108 -7.41 9.55 -8.24
CA PHE A 108 -6.04 10.06 -8.19
C PHE A 108 -6.04 11.56 -7.87
N PRO A 109 -5.01 12.06 -7.16
CA PRO A 109 -4.86 13.48 -6.90
C PRO A 109 -4.88 14.28 -8.20
N ALA A 110 -5.65 15.37 -8.22
CA ALA A 110 -5.83 16.22 -9.40
C ALA A 110 -4.57 17.03 -9.80
N ASP A 111 -3.40 16.74 -9.22
CA ASP A 111 -2.13 17.33 -9.62
C ASP A 111 -1.72 16.78 -10.99
N CYS A 112 -2.25 17.46 -12.00
CA CYS A 112 -1.86 17.44 -13.39
C CYS A 112 -0.41 17.95 -13.54
N SER A 113 0.36 17.25 -14.38
CA SER A 113 1.56 17.67 -15.13
C SER A 113 2.95 17.18 -14.68
N ALA A 114 3.61 16.48 -15.62
CA ALA A 114 5.05 16.45 -15.89
C ALA A 114 5.99 15.79 -14.85
N THR A 115 6.43 14.58 -15.19
CA THR A 115 7.88 14.32 -15.21
C THR A 115 8.23 13.70 -16.56
N GLY A 116 8.45 14.57 -17.55
CA GLY A 116 9.47 14.32 -18.58
C GLY A 116 10.86 14.36 -17.93
N PRO A 117 11.95 13.98 -18.62
CA PRO A 117 12.25 14.37 -20.01
C PRO A 117 11.83 13.38 -21.09
#